data_AF-A0A800DB98-F1
#
_entry.id   AF-A0A800DB98-F1
#
_cell.length_a   1.000
_cell.length_b   1.000
_cell.length_c   1.000
_cell.angle_alpha   90.00
_cell.angle_beta   90.00
_cell.angle_gamma   90.00
#
_symmetry.space_group_name_H-M   'P 1'
#
loop_
_entity.id
_entity.type
_entity.pdbx_description
1 polymer ?
#
loop_
_entity_poly.entity_id
_entity_poly.type
_entity_poly.pdbx_seq_one_letter_code
_entity_poly.pdbx_strand_id
1 'polypeptide(L)' 'GFARSFSGVSVESFGKWITFQHITQQGIENLGDTIEIMAEEEGLDAHKNAVVVRRR' A
#
# COMPACT_ATOMS: atom_id res chain seq x y z
N GLY A 1 -24.87 11.38 -13.99
CA GLY A 1 -25.91 11.09 -12.98
C GLY A 1 -25.32 10.19 -11.92
N PHE A 2 -25.81 10.28 -10.69
CA PHE A 2 -25.27 9.60 -9.50
C PHE A 2 -25.16 8.07 -9.65
N ALA A 3 -26.03 7.44 -10.45
CA ALA A 3 -25.95 6.00 -10.74
C ALA A 3 -24.68 5.53 -11.49
N ARG A 4 -23.87 6.45 -12.06
CA ARG A 4 -22.57 6.08 -12.67
C ARG A 4 -21.42 5.99 -11.66
N SER A 5 -21.57 6.62 -10.49
CA SER A 5 -20.49 6.77 -9.51
C SER A 5 -20.84 6.17 -8.15
N PHE A 6 -22.13 5.88 -7.91
CA PHE A 6 -22.64 5.34 -6.65
C PHE A 6 -23.52 4.12 -6.92
N SER A 7 -23.25 3.06 -6.19
CA SER A 7 -24.10 1.88 -6.11
C SER A 7 -25.36 2.18 -5.31
N GLY A 8 -26.43 1.40 -5.53
CA GLY A 8 -27.61 1.44 -4.66
C GLY A 8 -27.26 1.10 -3.20
N VAL A 9 -28.10 1.53 -2.26
CA VAL A 9 -27.90 1.24 -0.84
C VAL A 9 -28.00 -0.26 -0.60
N SER A 10 -26.99 -0.82 0.05
CA SER A 10 -26.89 -2.23 0.42
C SER A 10 -26.38 -2.36 1.86
N VAL A 11 -26.29 -3.58 2.39
CA VAL A 11 -25.69 -3.83 3.72
C VAL A 11 -24.24 -3.34 3.78
N GLU A 12 -23.51 -3.42 2.66
CA GLU A 12 -22.14 -2.92 2.55
C GLU A 12 -22.05 -1.39 2.71
N SER A 13 -23.14 -0.66 2.45
CA SER A 13 -23.20 0.80 2.64
C SER A 13 -23.11 1.22 4.11
N PHE A 14 -23.33 0.30 5.05
CA PHE A 14 -23.27 0.54 6.49
C PHE A 14 -21.98 0.00 7.12
N GLY A 15 -21.10 -0.60 6.32
CA GLY A 15 -19.80 -1.12 6.76
C GLY A 15 -18.64 -0.19 6.43
N LYS A 16 -17.48 -0.45 7.04
CA LYS A 16 -16.20 0.14 6.63
C LYS A 16 -15.24 -0.98 6.23
N TRP A 17 -14.56 -0.82 5.10
CA TRP A 17 -13.54 -1.75 4.64
C TRP A 17 -12.21 -1.41 5.30
N ILE A 18 -11.65 -2.36 6.04
CA ILE A 18 -10.33 -2.24 6.67
C ILE A 18 -9.41 -3.24 5.98
N THR A 19 -8.34 -2.74 5.37
CA THR A 19 -7.34 -3.60 4.73
C THR A 19 -6.22 -3.93 5.71
N PHE A 20 -5.70 -5.15 5.58
CA PHE A 20 -4.53 -5.62 6.32
C PHE A 20 -3.50 -6.15 5.32
N GLN A 21 -2.23 -5.88 5.60
CA GLN A 21 -1.11 -6.33 4.77
C GLN A 21 -0.08 -7.01 5.67
N HIS A 22 0.34 -8.20 5.26
CA HIS A 22 1.42 -8.95 5.88
C HIS A 22 2.39 -9.37 4.79
N ILE A 23 3.68 -9.18 5.06
CA ILE A 23 4.75 -9.50 4.12
C ILE A 23 5.80 -10.36 4.84
N THR A 24 6.25 -11.40 4.16
CA THR A 24 7.33 -12.26 4.65
C THR A 24 8.67 -11.56 4.43
N GLN A 25 9.72 -12.02 5.11
CA GLN A 25 11.08 -11.51 4.89
C GLN A 25 11.51 -11.62 3.42
N GLN A 26 11.27 -12.79 2.80
CA GLN A 26 11.55 -12.98 1.37
C GLN A 26 10.69 -12.08 0.47
N GLY A 27 9.46 -11.79 0.87
CA GLY A 27 8.61 -10.83 0.16
C GLY A 27 9.18 -9.40 0.17
N ILE A 28 9.72 -8.97 1.32
CA ILE A 28 10.38 -7.67 1.45
C ILE A 28 11.67 -7.61 0.61
N GLU A 29 12.43 -8.69 0.53
CA GLU A 29 13.62 -8.73 -0.34
C GLU A 29 13.24 -8.63 -1.82
N ASN A 30 12.16 -9.30 -2.23
CA ASN A 30 11.72 -9.30 -3.63
C ASN A 30 11.10 -7.95 -4.05
N LEU A 31 10.40 -7.27 -3.15
CA LEU A 31 9.70 -6.01 -3.46
C LEU A 31 10.51 -4.76 -3.06
N GLY A 32 11.52 -4.92 -2.23
CA GLY A 32 12.29 -3.84 -1.61
C GLY A 32 12.93 -2.91 -2.63
N ASP A 33 13.59 -3.48 -3.65
CA ASP A 33 14.24 -2.70 -4.72
C ASP A 33 13.25 -1.78 -5.44
N THR A 34 12.04 -2.27 -5.72
CA THR A 34 11.00 -1.47 -6.39
C THR A 34 10.52 -0.34 -5.49
N ILE A 35 10.31 -0.59 -4.20
CA ILE A 35 9.85 0.43 -3.25
C ILE A 35 10.93 1.50 -3.03
N GLU A 36 12.20 1.10 -2.95
CA GLU A 36 13.32 2.04 -2.78
C GLU A 36 13.47 2.96 -4.00
N ILE A 37 13.38 2.42 -5.22
CA ILE A 37 13.44 3.22 -6.46
C ILE A 37 12.27 4.20 -6.52
N MET A 38 11.04 3.75 -6.25
CA MET A 38 9.87 4.65 -6.28
C MET A 38 9.99 5.74 -5.22
N ALA A 39 10.39 5.40 -3.99
CA ALA A 39 10.53 6.37 -2.91
C ALA A 39 11.65 7.38 -3.17
N GLU A 40 12.73 6.98 -3.86
CA GLU A 40 13.81 7.88 -4.28
C GLU A 40 13.33 8.89 -5.34
N GLU A 41 12.62 8.42 -6.36
CA GLU A 41 12.06 9.29 -7.41
C GLU A 41 10.98 10.25 -6.88
N GLU A 42 10.25 9.84 -5.84
CA GLU A 42 9.27 10.69 -5.14
C GLU A 42 9.90 11.62 -4.08
N GLY A 43 11.21 11.52 -3.84
CA GLY A 43 11.93 12.32 -2.82
C GLY A 43 11.55 11.97 -1.37
N LEU A 44 11.05 10.75 -1.14
CA LEU A 44 10.57 10.25 0.15
C LEU A 44 11.65 9.44 0.88
N ASP A 45 12.75 10.08 1.27
CA ASP A 45 13.90 9.42 1.91
C ASP A 45 13.54 8.58 3.14
N ALA A 46 12.59 9.04 3.96
CA ALA A 46 12.13 8.29 5.14
C ALA A 46 11.47 6.95 4.77
N HIS A 47 10.73 6.91 3.66
CA HIS A 47 10.06 5.70 3.18
C HIS A 47 11.09 4.71 2.60
N LYS A 48 12.08 5.21 1.83
CA LYS A 48 13.23 4.41 1.37
C LYS A 48 13.99 3.80 2.56
N ASN A 49 14.37 4.64 3.53
CA ASN A 49 15.12 4.19 4.70
C ASN A 49 14.38 3.14 5.54
N ALA A 50 13.05 3.25 5.65
CA ALA A 50 12.25 2.25 6.33
C ALA A 50 12.40 0.86 5.69
N VAL A 51 12.47 0.76 4.37
CA VAL A 51 12.69 -0.52 3.67
C VAL A 51 14.14 -0.99 3.85
N VAL A 52 15.11 -0.11 3.62
CA VAL A 52 16.55 -0.43 3.72
C VAL A 52 16.92 -1.03 5.09
N VAL A 53 16.40 -0.46 6.18
CA VAL A 53 16.69 -0.96 7.55
C VAL A 53 16.16 -2.38 7.79
N ARG A 54 15.12 -2.80 7.07
CA ARG A 54 14.52 -4.14 7.22
C ARG A 54 15.21 -5.22 6.38
N ARG A 55 16.10 -4.81 5.46
CA ARG A 55 16.90 -5.67 4.58
C ARG A 55 18.35 -5.84 5.06
N ARG A 56 18.76 -5.07 6.07
CA ARG A 56 20.07 -5.19 6.74
C ARG A 56 19.97 -6.16 7.91
#